data_AF-A0A958FEA4-F1
#
_entry.id   AF-A0A958FEA4-F1
#
_cell.length_a   1.000
_cell.length_b   1.000
_cell.length_c   1.000
_cell.angle_alpha   90.00
_cell.angle_beta   90.00
_cell.angle_gamma   90.00
#
_symmetry.space_group_name_H-M   'P 1'
#
loop_
_entity.id
_entity.type
_entity.pdbx_description
1 polymer ?
#
loop_
_entity_poly.entity_id
_entity_poly.type
_entity_poly.pdbx_seq_one_letter_code
_entity_poly.pdbx_strand_id
1 'polypeptide(L)'
;NMVARLAHFITLTLAITGAAMIFYFFNWMGGKEGIEGEYRDYIRKLGGGLTLAFTVLQTLFFVWYVATLPEMAKSQDIYTLSVVSLAVLWGIAVLAYYLLAYSELKYGTVIFSLVMIFLLIVLVNEHIAREASLSYQNYNLQKLSTELEEKIALDRAQRGGAVASIETGSEIYNAKCIAC
;
A
#
# COMPACT_ATOMS: atom_id res chain seq x y z
N ASN A 1 -13.37 0.91 -9.18
CA ASN A 1 -12.17 0.57 -8.37
C ASN A 1 -12.43 0.67 -6.86
N MET A 2 -13.22 1.63 -6.34
CA MET A 2 -13.41 1.79 -4.87
C MET A 2 -13.82 0.53 -4.10
N VAL A 3 -14.75 -0.28 -4.63
CA VAL A 3 -15.18 -1.54 -3.99
C VAL A 3 -14.03 -2.54 -3.87
N ALA A 4 -13.24 -2.72 -4.93
CA ALA A 4 -12.10 -3.64 -4.93
C ALA A 4 -11.02 -3.18 -3.93
N ARG A 5 -10.75 -1.87 -3.84
CA ARG A 5 -9.84 -1.29 -2.82
C ARG A 5 -10.33 -1.57 -1.41
N LEU A 6 -11.62 -1.32 -1.14
CA LEU A 6 -12.18 -1.54 0.19
C LEU A 6 -12.12 -3.02 0.58
N ALA A 7 -12.49 -3.92 -0.33
CA ALA A 7 -12.41 -5.36 -0.10
C ALA A 7 -10.96 -5.79 0.18
N HIS A 8 -10.01 -5.37 -0.67
CA HIS A 8 -8.58 -5.62 -0.50
C HIS A 8 -8.03 -5.12 0.85
N PHE A 9 -8.48 -3.95 1.31
CA PHE A 9 -8.08 -3.40 2.60
C PHE A 9 -8.66 -4.18 3.78
N ILE A 10 -9.95 -4.55 3.72
CA ILE A 10 -10.61 -5.33 4.77
C ILE A 10 -9.97 -6.71 4.90
N THR A 11 -9.73 -7.40 3.79
CA THR A 11 -9.13 -8.73 3.83
C THR A 11 -7.67 -8.69 4.29
N LEU A 12 -6.92 -7.62 3.94
CA LEU A 12 -5.57 -7.42 4.46
C LEU A 12 -5.54 -7.23 5.98
N THR A 13 -6.40 -6.36 6.50
CA THR A 13 -6.45 -6.08 7.95
C THR A 13 -6.78 -7.33 8.75
N LEU A 14 -7.75 -8.14 8.29
CA LEU A 14 -8.10 -9.42 8.93
C LEU A 14 -6.98 -10.46 8.86
N ALA A 15 -6.25 -10.54 7.73
CA ALA A 15 -5.08 -11.41 7.63
C ALA A 15 -3.95 -10.98 8.58
N ILE A 16 -3.70 -9.67 8.70
CA ILE A 16 -2.75 -9.08 9.65
C ILE A 16 -3.17 -9.40 11.09
N THR A 17 -4.44 -9.23 11.44
CA THR A 17 -4.93 -9.54 12.79
C THR A 17 -4.68 -11.00 13.15
N GLY A 18 -5.02 -11.94 12.25
CA GLY A 18 -4.73 -13.36 12.47
C GLY A 18 -3.24 -13.64 12.69
N ALA A 19 -2.38 -13.03 11.85
CA ALA A 19 -0.94 -13.25 11.93
C ALA A 19 -0.34 -12.64 13.21
N ALA A 20 -0.81 -11.45 13.58
CA ALA A 20 -0.43 -10.75 14.80
C ALA A 20 -0.83 -11.55 16.05
N MET A 21 -2.01 -12.19 16.07
CA MET A 21 -2.42 -13.08 17.16
C MET A 21 -1.43 -14.22 17.36
N ILE A 22 -1.08 -14.94 16.28
CA ILE A 22 -0.12 -16.06 16.35
C ILE A 22 1.25 -15.56 16.84
N PHE A 23 1.73 -14.46 16.27
CA PHE A 23 3.03 -13.90 16.62
C PHE A 23 3.08 -13.44 18.08
N TYR A 24 2.10 -12.64 18.52
CA TYR A 24 2.05 -12.09 19.86
C TYR A 24 1.93 -13.17 20.95
N PHE A 25 1.09 -14.19 20.73
CA PHE A 25 0.87 -15.22 21.75
C PHE A 25 2.00 -16.26 21.79
N PHE A 26 2.64 -16.59 20.67
CA PHE A 26 3.55 -17.73 20.60
C PHE A 26 5.03 -17.38 20.38
N ASN A 27 5.36 -16.18 19.93
CA ASN A 27 6.72 -15.84 19.51
C ASN A 27 7.24 -14.52 20.09
N TRP A 28 6.36 -13.55 20.35
CA TRP A 28 6.75 -12.25 20.90
C TRP A 28 7.35 -12.40 22.29
N MET A 29 8.61 -11.96 22.45
CA MET A 29 9.38 -12.09 23.70
C MET A 29 9.42 -13.52 24.28
N GLY A 30 9.45 -14.54 23.43
CA GLY A 30 9.43 -15.95 23.85
C GLY A 30 8.02 -16.55 23.96
N GLY A 31 6.98 -15.78 23.65
CA GLY A 31 5.58 -16.18 23.75
C GLY A 31 5.04 -16.02 25.18
N LYS A 32 3.71 -16.10 25.31
CA LYS A 32 3.07 -16.05 26.63
C LYS A 32 3.26 -17.39 27.35
N GLU A 33 3.85 -17.33 28.53
CA GLU A 33 4.00 -18.47 29.44
C GLU A 33 2.69 -18.78 30.18
N GLY A 34 2.53 -20.03 30.61
CA GLY A 34 1.38 -20.44 31.44
C GLY A 34 0.03 -20.50 30.73
N ILE A 35 0.00 -20.49 29.39
CA ILE A 35 -1.24 -20.66 28.64
C ILE A 35 -1.73 -22.11 28.75
N GLU A 36 -2.99 -22.29 29.17
CA GLU A 36 -3.67 -23.58 29.14
C GLU A 36 -3.71 -24.17 27.72
N GLY A 37 -3.56 -25.51 27.62
CA GLY A 37 -3.48 -26.21 26.34
C GLY A 37 -4.68 -25.96 25.42
N GLU A 38 -5.90 -25.91 25.97
CA GLU A 38 -7.11 -25.63 25.20
C GLU A 38 -7.13 -24.21 24.62
N TYR A 39 -6.78 -23.21 25.44
CA TYR A 39 -6.71 -21.82 24.98
C TYR A 39 -5.60 -21.62 23.93
N ARG A 40 -4.46 -22.32 24.10
CA ARG A 40 -3.37 -22.34 23.12
C ARG A 40 -3.86 -22.81 21.75
N ASP A 41 -4.59 -23.92 21.74
CA ASP A 41 -5.11 -24.52 20.52
C ASP A 41 -6.21 -23.68 19.88
N TYR A 42 -7.04 -23.03 20.70
CA TYR A 42 -8.03 -22.06 20.24
C TYR A 42 -7.36 -20.88 19.51
N ILE A 43 -6.36 -20.23 20.12
CA ILE A 43 -5.65 -19.09 19.51
C ILE A 43 -4.93 -19.52 18.24
N ARG A 44 -4.32 -20.70 18.21
CA ARG A 44 -3.67 -21.26 17.02
C ARG A 44 -4.66 -21.44 15.88
N LYS A 45 -5.79 -22.09 16.13
CA LYS A 45 -6.81 -22.36 15.11
C LYS A 45 -7.49 -21.08 14.62
N LEU A 46 -7.81 -20.17 15.55
CA LEU A 46 -8.44 -18.90 15.21
C LEU A 46 -7.48 -17.99 14.44
N GLY A 47 -6.27 -17.75 14.97
CA GLY A 47 -5.27 -16.91 14.32
C GLY A 47 -4.82 -17.48 12.97
N GLY A 48 -4.46 -18.77 12.94
CA GLY A 48 -4.06 -19.46 11.71
C GLY A 48 -5.19 -19.55 10.68
N GLY A 49 -6.41 -19.82 11.14
CA GLY A 49 -7.60 -19.86 10.29
C GLY A 49 -7.92 -18.51 9.66
N LEU A 50 -7.89 -17.42 10.47
CA LEU A 50 -8.05 -16.06 9.97
C LEU A 50 -6.97 -15.70 8.96
N THR A 51 -5.69 -15.92 9.28
CA THR A 51 -4.60 -15.64 8.34
C THR A 51 -4.79 -16.41 7.04
N LEU A 52 -5.00 -17.72 7.09
CA LEU A 52 -5.14 -18.54 5.89
C LEU A 52 -6.35 -18.11 5.04
N ALA A 53 -7.53 -18.01 5.65
CA ALA A 53 -8.76 -17.67 4.93
C ALA A 53 -8.65 -16.30 4.27
N PHE A 54 -8.17 -15.30 5.01
CA PHE A 54 -8.09 -13.94 4.50
C PHE A 54 -6.89 -13.72 3.58
N THR A 55 -5.79 -14.46 3.68
CA THR A 55 -4.70 -14.44 2.68
C THR A 55 -5.15 -15.04 1.34
N VAL A 56 -5.94 -16.11 1.35
CA VAL A 56 -6.52 -16.67 0.12
C VAL A 56 -7.50 -15.69 -0.52
N LEU A 57 -8.42 -15.12 0.27
CA LEU A 57 -9.32 -14.06 -0.21
C LEU A 57 -8.56 -12.82 -0.71
N GLN A 58 -7.48 -12.43 -0.01
CA GLN A 58 -6.62 -11.31 -0.37
C GLN A 58 -6.03 -11.48 -1.76
N THR A 59 -5.67 -12.71 -2.13
CA THR A 59 -5.14 -13.01 -3.47
C THR A 59 -6.15 -12.66 -4.56
N LEU A 60 -7.42 -13.04 -4.37
CA LEU A 60 -8.50 -12.73 -5.32
C LEU A 60 -8.76 -11.23 -5.40
N PHE A 61 -8.87 -10.54 -4.24
CA PHE A 61 -9.14 -9.11 -4.22
C PHE A 61 -7.96 -8.27 -4.71
N PHE A 62 -6.72 -8.70 -4.49
CA PHE A 62 -5.53 -8.04 -5.02
C PHE A 62 -5.49 -8.10 -6.55
N VAL A 63 -5.75 -9.28 -7.15
CA VAL A 63 -5.83 -9.41 -8.61
C VAL A 63 -6.96 -8.54 -9.16
N TRP A 64 -8.13 -8.53 -8.52
CA TRP A 64 -9.25 -7.68 -8.94
C TRP A 64 -8.91 -6.19 -8.83
N TYR A 65 -8.21 -5.78 -7.77
CA TYR A 65 -7.72 -4.42 -7.59
C TYR A 65 -6.78 -4.00 -8.74
N VAL A 66 -5.76 -4.81 -9.03
CA VAL A 66 -4.78 -4.53 -10.10
C VAL A 66 -5.46 -4.51 -11.47
N ALA A 67 -6.39 -5.43 -11.73
CA ALA A 67 -7.14 -5.49 -12.98
C ALA A 67 -8.00 -4.24 -13.22
N THR A 68 -8.53 -3.63 -12.15
CA THR A 68 -9.40 -2.45 -12.22
C THR A 68 -8.65 -1.13 -12.06
N LEU A 69 -7.31 -1.13 -12.05
CA LEU A 69 -6.51 0.09 -12.13
C LEU A 69 -6.79 0.83 -13.46
N PRO A 70 -6.87 2.18 -13.43
CA PRO A 70 -6.99 2.95 -14.66
C PRO A 70 -5.73 2.79 -15.53
N GLU A 71 -5.87 2.88 -16.85
CA GLU A 71 -4.77 2.62 -17.78
C GLU A 71 -3.56 3.52 -17.52
N MET A 72 -3.79 4.79 -17.17
CA MET A 72 -2.72 5.75 -16.84
C MET A 72 -1.93 5.37 -15.59
N ALA A 73 -2.49 4.52 -14.71
CA ALA A 73 -1.82 4.03 -13.51
C ALA A 73 -1.22 2.64 -13.71
N LYS A 74 -1.26 2.05 -14.90
CA LYS A 74 -0.63 0.76 -15.18
C LYS A 74 0.82 1.01 -15.65
N SER A 75 1.77 0.40 -14.94
CA SER A 75 3.19 0.44 -15.30
C SER A 75 3.83 -0.94 -15.15
N GLN A 76 4.98 -1.16 -15.81
CA GLN A 76 5.75 -2.40 -15.70
C GLN A 76 6.13 -2.70 -14.25
N ASP A 77 6.44 -1.67 -13.46
CA ASP A 77 6.80 -1.79 -12.05
C ASP A 77 5.65 -2.33 -11.22
N ILE A 78 4.43 -1.83 -11.45
CA ILE A 78 3.21 -2.30 -10.76
C ILE A 78 2.95 -3.76 -11.08
N TYR A 79 3.12 -4.19 -12.33
CA TYR A 79 2.95 -5.60 -12.70
C TYR A 79 4.02 -6.48 -12.06
N THR A 80 5.28 -6.05 -12.06
CA THR A 80 6.39 -6.79 -11.46
C THR A 80 6.18 -6.96 -9.95
N LEU A 81 5.86 -5.87 -9.25
CA LEU A 81 5.54 -5.90 -7.83
C LEU A 81 4.27 -6.73 -7.54
N SER A 82 3.29 -6.74 -8.44
CA SER A 82 2.10 -7.57 -8.30
C SER A 82 2.41 -9.07 -8.34
N VAL A 83 3.33 -9.51 -9.22
CA VAL A 83 3.79 -10.91 -9.25
C VAL A 83 4.50 -11.27 -7.95
N VAL A 84 5.38 -10.39 -7.45
CA VAL A 84 6.06 -10.58 -6.16
C VAL A 84 5.05 -10.67 -5.02
N SER A 85 4.06 -9.79 -4.99
CA SER A 85 2.95 -9.81 -4.02
C SER A 85 2.21 -11.16 -4.02
N LEU A 86 1.91 -11.72 -5.18
CA LEU A 86 1.25 -13.03 -5.29
C LEU A 86 2.12 -14.17 -4.75
N ALA A 87 3.43 -14.15 -5.03
CA ALA A 87 4.37 -15.13 -4.50
C ALA A 87 4.45 -15.06 -2.97
N VAL A 88 4.46 -13.84 -2.40
CA VAL A 88 4.45 -13.65 -0.94
C VAL A 88 3.14 -14.15 -0.32
N LEU A 89 1.99 -13.83 -0.91
CA LEU A 89 0.68 -14.33 -0.45
C LEU A 89 0.61 -15.87 -0.47
N TRP A 90 1.14 -16.49 -1.53
CA TRP A 90 1.23 -17.95 -1.61
C TRP A 90 2.09 -18.51 -0.48
N GLY A 91 3.27 -17.93 -0.23
CA GLY A 91 4.14 -18.33 0.88
C GLY A 91 3.45 -18.22 2.26
N ILE A 92 2.71 -17.13 2.50
CA ILE A 92 1.92 -16.95 3.72
C ILE A 92 0.86 -18.05 3.84
N ALA A 93 0.11 -18.32 2.77
CA ALA A 93 -0.95 -19.34 2.78
C ALA A 93 -0.38 -20.74 3.06
N VAL A 94 0.74 -21.09 2.44
CA VAL A 94 1.42 -22.37 2.67
C VAL A 94 1.85 -22.49 4.13
N LEU A 95 2.54 -21.48 4.68
CA LEU A 95 2.99 -21.51 6.07
C LEU A 95 1.83 -21.52 7.08
N ALA A 96 0.77 -20.76 6.82
CA ALA A 96 -0.43 -20.77 7.66
C ALA A 96 -1.12 -22.15 7.63
N TYR A 97 -1.17 -22.80 6.47
CA TYR A 97 -1.64 -24.18 6.36
C TYR A 97 -0.77 -25.15 7.16
N TYR A 98 0.56 -25.07 7.03
CA TYR A 98 1.49 -25.92 7.79
C TYR A 98 1.32 -25.72 9.31
N LEU A 99 1.16 -24.48 9.76
CA LEU A 99 0.92 -24.16 11.17
C LEU A 99 -0.39 -24.79 11.69
N LEU A 100 -1.44 -24.81 10.88
CA LEU A 100 -2.72 -25.43 11.24
C LEU A 100 -2.64 -26.96 11.22
N ALA A 101 -2.04 -27.54 10.19
CA ALA A 101 -1.99 -28.98 9.97
C ALA A 101 -1.03 -29.70 10.94
N TYR A 102 0.15 -29.12 11.19
CA TYR A 102 1.22 -29.77 11.95
C TYR A 102 1.46 -29.15 13.33
N SER A 103 0.69 -28.11 13.71
CA SER A 103 0.80 -27.42 15.00
C SER A 103 2.18 -26.80 15.27
N GLU A 104 2.98 -26.55 14.23
CA GLU A 104 4.33 -25.98 14.36
C GLU A 104 4.25 -24.45 14.52
N LEU A 105 4.28 -23.99 15.78
CA LEU A 105 4.15 -22.56 16.12
C LEU A 105 5.37 -21.70 15.72
N LYS A 106 6.49 -22.34 15.39
CA LYS A 106 7.73 -21.68 14.91
C LYS A 106 7.52 -20.84 13.65
N TYR A 107 6.49 -21.17 12.86
CA TYR A 107 6.16 -20.40 11.65
C TYR A 107 5.48 -19.08 11.95
N GLY A 108 5.00 -18.83 13.18
CA GLY A 108 4.27 -17.61 13.53
C GLY A 108 5.06 -16.32 13.24
N THR A 109 6.35 -16.29 13.59
CA THR A 109 7.24 -15.16 13.26
C THR A 109 7.39 -14.96 11.76
N VAL A 110 7.64 -16.03 11.02
CA VAL A 110 7.83 -15.96 9.56
C VAL A 110 6.56 -15.48 8.86
N ILE A 111 5.41 -16.03 9.25
CA ILE A 111 4.09 -15.62 8.74
C ILE A 111 3.88 -14.12 8.98
N PHE A 112 4.10 -13.65 10.20
CA PHE A 112 3.93 -12.24 10.53
C PHE A 112 4.88 -11.33 9.75
N SER A 113 6.17 -11.69 9.66
CA SER A 113 7.14 -10.94 8.86
C SER A 113 6.76 -10.86 7.38
N LEU A 114 6.32 -11.97 6.78
CA LEU A 114 5.86 -11.98 5.38
C LEU A 114 4.61 -11.12 5.17
N VAL A 115 3.67 -11.13 6.12
CA VAL A 115 2.48 -10.25 6.07
C VAL A 115 2.89 -8.78 6.13
N MET A 116 3.88 -8.41 6.96
CA MET A 116 4.42 -7.04 7.00
C MET A 116 5.14 -6.65 5.71
N ILE A 117 5.92 -7.56 5.12
CA ILE A 117 6.54 -7.35 3.80
C ILE A 117 5.47 -7.14 2.73
N PHE A 118 4.42 -7.96 2.73
CA PHE A 118 3.30 -7.80 1.80
C PHE A 118 2.62 -6.44 1.96
N LEU A 119 2.35 -6.01 3.20
CA LEU A 119 1.80 -4.68 3.48
C LEU A 119 2.70 -3.57 2.91
N LEU A 120 4.00 -3.66 3.10
CA LEU A 120 4.96 -2.69 2.55
C LEU A 120 4.91 -2.65 1.01
N ILE A 121 4.85 -3.80 0.35
CA ILE A 121 4.73 -3.86 -1.11
C ILE A 121 3.42 -3.20 -1.58
N VAL A 122 2.30 -3.43 -0.88
CA VAL A 122 1.01 -2.80 -1.20
C VAL A 122 1.11 -1.28 -1.08
N LEU A 123 1.75 -0.76 -0.03
CA LEU A 123 1.94 0.68 0.15
C LEU A 123 2.82 1.29 -0.94
N VAL A 124 3.90 0.62 -1.32
CA VAL A 124 4.77 1.05 -2.43
C VAL A 124 4.00 1.05 -3.76
N ASN A 125 3.23 -0.01 -4.03
CA ASN A 125 2.38 -0.10 -5.22
C ASN A 125 1.35 1.04 -5.28
N GLU A 126 0.70 1.36 -4.16
CA GLU A 126 -0.22 2.50 -4.08
C GLU A 126 0.48 3.83 -4.38
N HIS A 127 1.70 4.01 -3.87
CA HIS A 127 2.47 5.21 -4.10
C HIS A 127 2.84 5.38 -5.59
N ILE A 128 3.37 4.34 -6.21
CA ILE A 128 3.72 4.32 -7.64
C ILE A 128 2.47 4.57 -8.51
N ALA A 129 1.35 3.92 -8.19
CA ALA A 129 0.10 4.11 -8.94
C ALA A 129 -0.42 5.55 -8.84
N ARG A 130 -0.29 6.19 -7.67
CA ARG A 130 -0.65 7.61 -7.48
C ARG A 130 0.27 8.52 -8.28
N GLU A 131 1.58 8.32 -8.18
CA GLU A 131 2.56 9.11 -8.93
C GLU A 131 2.35 9.01 -10.44
N ALA A 132 2.12 7.78 -10.96
CA ALA A 132 1.80 7.56 -12.36
C ALA A 132 0.52 8.31 -12.78
N SER A 133 -0.53 8.28 -11.96
CA SER A 133 -1.79 8.98 -12.25
C SER A 133 -1.66 10.51 -12.25
N LEU A 134 -0.73 11.05 -11.45
CA LEU A 134 -0.48 12.48 -11.33
C LEU A 134 0.53 13.00 -12.37
N SER A 135 1.28 12.12 -13.02
CA SER A 135 2.36 12.50 -13.95
C SER A 135 1.91 13.46 -15.04
N TYR A 136 0.75 13.24 -15.66
CA TYR A 136 0.21 14.10 -16.71
C TYR A 136 -0.26 15.47 -16.18
N GLN A 137 -0.89 15.47 -14.99
CA GLN A 137 -1.32 16.72 -14.34
C GLN A 137 -0.11 17.53 -13.89
N ASN A 138 0.89 16.89 -13.30
CA ASN A 138 2.14 17.50 -12.88
C ASN A 138 2.93 18.05 -14.08
N TYR A 139 2.98 17.31 -15.20
CA TYR A 139 3.62 17.78 -16.43
C TYR A 139 2.94 19.05 -16.97
N ASN A 140 1.61 19.06 -17.06
CA ASN A 140 0.88 20.23 -17.54
C ASN A 140 1.01 21.43 -16.58
N LEU A 141 1.00 21.20 -15.27
CA LEU A 141 1.24 22.23 -14.26
C LEU A 141 2.65 22.79 -14.36
N GLN A 142 3.66 21.95 -14.53
CA GLN A 142 5.05 22.37 -14.69
C GLN A 142 5.25 23.15 -15.99
N LYS A 143 4.62 22.73 -17.09
CA LYS A 143 4.63 23.48 -18.35
C LYS A 143 3.98 24.86 -18.17
N LEU A 144 2.78 24.91 -17.58
CA LEU A 144 2.07 26.16 -17.30
C LEU A 144 2.89 27.09 -16.39
N SER A 145 3.56 26.56 -15.37
CA SER A 145 4.41 27.37 -14.48
C SER A 145 5.61 27.95 -15.22
N THR A 146 6.23 27.17 -16.12
CA THR A 146 7.37 27.64 -16.91
C THR A 146 6.94 28.75 -17.87
N GLU A 147 5.79 28.60 -18.52
CA GLU A 147 5.20 29.63 -19.39
C GLU A 147 4.84 30.92 -18.61
N LEU A 148 4.35 30.78 -17.37
CA LEU A 148 4.04 31.93 -16.51
C LEU A 148 5.31 32.65 -16.05
N GLU A 149 6.35 31.90 -15.66
CA GLU A 149 7.64 32.46 -15.24
C GLU A 149 8.32 33.21 -16.40
N GLU A 150 8.24 32.70 -17.62
CA GLU A 150 8.75 33.37 -18.82
C GLU A 150 7.99 34.68 -19.12
N LYS A 151 6.66 34.68 -19.02
CA LYS A 151 5.84 35.90 -19.17
C LYS A 151 6.21 36.95 -18.13
N ILE A 152 6.46 36.55 -16.89
CA ILE A 152 6.85 37.47 -15.81
C ILE A 152 8.26 38.01 -16.03
N ALA A 153 9.20 37.18 -16.51
CA ALA A 153 10.54 37.64 -16.86
C ALA A 153 10.50 38.69 -17.98
N LEU A 154 9.65 38.48 -18.99
CA LEU A 154 9.41 39.44 -20.07
C LEU A 154 8.76 40.73 -19.55
N ASP A 155 7.73 40.65 -18.71
CA ASP A 155 7.05 41.82 -18.16
C ASP A 155 7.98 42.62 -17.20
N ARG A 156 8.82 41.93 -16.42
CA ARG A 156 9.86 42.59 -15.59
C ARG A 156 10.95 43.27 -16.43
N ALA A 157 11.35 42.66 -17.55
CA ALA A 157 12.30 43.26 -18.49
C ALA A 157 11.71 44.49 -19.17
N GLN A 158 10.42 44.47 -19.53
CA GLN A 158 9.70 45.62 -20.10
C GLN A 158 9.46 46.75 -19.08
N ARG A 159 9.25 46.41 -17.80
CA ARG A 159 9.00 47.39 -16.71
C ARG A 159 10.27 47.84 -15.95
N GLY A 160 11.47 47.50 -16.45
CA GLY A 160 12.73 47.98 -15.87
C GLY A 160 13.03 47.49 -14.44
N GLY A 161 12.55 46.30 -14.05
CA GLY A 161 12.84 45.70 -12.74
C GLY A 161 11.85 46.04 -11.60
N ALA A 162 10.66 46.56 -11.92
CA ALA A 162 9.62 46.78 -10.91
C ALA A 162 9.16 45.47 -10.24
N VAL A 163 8.84 45.57 -8.93
CA VAL A 163 8.37 44.46 -8.08
C VAL A 163 7.09 43.84 -8.66
N ALA A 164 7.04 42.51 -8.75
CA ALA A 164 5.90 41.78 -9.34
C ALA A 164 4.58 42.14 -8.64
N SER A 165 3.49 42.27 -9.41
CA SER A 165 2.19 42.69 -8.86
C SER A 165 1.58 41.59 -7.97
N ILE A 166 0.77 42.02 -7.00
CA ILE A 166 0.07 41.14 -6.07
C ILE A 166 -0.88 40.18 -6.82
N GLU A 167 -1.47 40.63 -7.94
CA GLU A 167 -2.31 39.80 -8.81
C GLU A 167 -1.52 38.63 -9.41
N THR A 168 -0.30 38.87 -9.89
CA THR A 168 0.57 37.81 -10.40
C THR A 168 0.97 36.81 -9.31
N GLY A 169 1.17 37.28 -8.07
CA GLY A 169 1.40 36.42 -6.92
C GLY A 169 0.21 35.53 -6.57
N SER A 170 -1.01 36.07 -6.68
CA SER A 170 -2.26 35.34 -6.48
C SER A 170 -2.47 34.26 -7.55
N GLU A 171 -2.20 34.58 -8.82
CA GLU A 171 -2.27 33.60 -9.92
C GLU A 171 -1.29 32.45 -9.72
N ILE A 172 -0.05 32.73 -9.28
CA ILE A 172 0.94 31.69 -8.96
C ILE A 172 0.48 30.84 -7.77
N TYR A 173 -0.07 31.44 -6.72
CA TYR A 173 -0.58 30.70 -5.56
C TYR A 173 -1.75 29.79 -5.96
N ASN A 174 -2.68 30.28 -6.77
CA ASN A 174 -3.79 29.47 -7.27
C ASN A 174 -3.31 28.35 -8.21
N ALA A 175 -2.29 28.62 -9.04
CA ALA A 175 -1.72 27.62 -9.94
C ALA A 175 -0.81 26.58 -9.23
N LYS A 176 -0.05 26.98 -8.19
CA LYS A 176 0.92 26.12 -7.49
C LYS A 176 0.38 25.49 -6.19
N CYS A 177 -0.45 26.20 -5.41
CA CYS A 177 -0.81 25.79 -4.04
C CYS A 177 -2.24 25.25 -3.90
N ILE A 178 -3.19 25.62 -4.76
CA ILE A 178 -4.56 25.07 -4.70
C ILE A 178 -4.66 23.69 -5.36
N ALA A 179 -3.72 23.36 -6.24
CA ALA A 179 -3.67 22.08 -6.96
C ALA A 179 -2.89 20.96 -6.23
N CYS A 180 -2.22 21.28 -5.11
CA CYS A 180 -1.55 20.30 -4.22
C CYS A 180 -2.54 19.70 -3.21
#